data_AF-A0AAN9ABG3-F1
#
_entry.id   AF-A0AAN9ABG3-F1
#
_cell.length_a   1.000
_cell.length_b   1.000
_cell.length_c   1.000
_cell.angle_alpha   90.00
_cell.angle_beta   90.00
_cell.angle_gamma   90.00
#
_symmetry.space_group_name_H-M   'P 1'
#
loop_
_entity.id
_entity.type
_entity.pdbx_description
1 polymer ?
#
loop_
_entity_poly.entity_id
_entity_poly.type
_entity_poly.pdbx_seq_one_letter_code
_entity_poly.pdbx_strand_id
1 'polypeptide(L)'
;MPQSRGRYRLSNGDYTENWLAACGLMNQCKNEGYRGPKCGCICRPGSYGEDCQYLHFRDYYGYYLPPCNREIVKEGIITSPNYPVFVLEDTWCVYKIKAPEHHRVKLRFENFHIGQDYLTCHDSFLEIRDQDLSNSTMECGRSITPGEEFISSEDELVLYLDVKNKRSRGFKASVQFVAKLEALASSISSRNIPSVYYHLSMYFIHMHSLLKAYHQSE
;
A
#
# COMPACT_ATOMS: atom_id res chain seq x y z
N MET A 1 -20.69 -5.86 -22.63
CA MET A 1 -20.36 -7.22 -23.12
C MET A 1 -19.11 -7.69 -22.38
N PRO A 2 -19.18 -8.66 -21.44
CA PRO A 2 -17.98 -9.14 -20.76
C PRO A 2 -17.30 -10.22 -21.62
N GLN A 3 -16.08 -9.96 -22.05
CA GLN A 3 -15.28 -10.87 -22.85
C GLN A 3 -14.62 -11.96 -21.98
N SER A 4 -14.86 -13.21 -22.39
CA SER A 4 -14.01 -14.41 -22.25
C SER A 4 -13.38 -14.71 -20.88
N ARG A 5 -14.02 -15.66 -20.17
CA ARG A 5 -13.40 -16.51 -19.13
C ARG A 5 -12.07 -17.09 -19.63
N GLY A 6 -11.05 -17.05 -18.77
CA GLY A 6 -9.65 -17.33 -19.09
C GLY A 6 -9.40 -18.68 -19.77
N ARG A 7 -8.73 -18.63 -20.92
CA ARG A 7 -8.00 -19.75 -21.50
C ARG A 7 -6.66 -19.87 -20.79
N TYR A 8 -6.48 -20.91 -19.98
CA TYR A 8 -5.16 -21.27 -19.47
C TYR A 8 -4.54 -22.32 -20.40
N ARG A 9 -3.40 -21.98 -20.98
CA ARG A 9 -2.61 -22.88 -21.83
C ARG A 9 -1.72 -23.73 -20.92
N LEU A 10 -1.86 -25.06 -20.99
CA LEU A 10 -0.95 -25.96 -20.27
C LEU A 10 0.43 -25.94 -20.95
N SER A 11 1.49 -26.29 -20.21
CA SER A 11 2.89 -26.32 -20.68
C SER A 11 3.10 -27.17 -21.94
N ASN A 12 2.19 -28.10 -22.22
CA ASN A 12 2.22 -29.00 -23.37
C ASN A 12 1.43 -28.47 -24.59
N GLY A 13 0.96 -27.21 -24.53
CA GLY A 13 0.22 -26.59 -25.63
C GLY A 13 -1.26 -26.95 -25.71
N ASP A 14 -1.77 -27.70 -24.72
CA ASP A 14 -3.16 -28.16 -24.66
C ASP A 14 -4.07 -27.14 -23.94
N TYR A 15 -5.29 -26.97 -24.44
CA TYR A 15 -6.29 -26.06 -23.84
C TYR A 15 -7.18 -26.84 -22.86
N THR A 16 -7.57 -26.22 -21.74
CA THR A 16 -8.44 -26.83 -20.71
C THR A 16 -9.79 -27.35 -21.23
N GLU A 17 -10.20 -26.96 -22.44
CA GLU A 17 -11.42 -27.42 -23.12
C GLU A 17 -11.40 -28.89 -23.57
N ASN A 18 -10.21 -29.52 -23.70
CA ASN A 18 -10.11 -30.88 -24.23
C ASN A 18 -10.51 -31.99 -23.23
N TRP A 19 -10.60 -31.68 -21.92
CA TRP A 19 -10.90 -32.67 -20.86
C TRP A 19 -12.30 -32.51 -20.25
N LEU A 20 -12.96 -31.36 -20.47
CA LEU A 20 -14.26 -31.03 -19.88
C LEU A 20 -15.42 -31.91 -20.40
N ALA A 21 -15.28 -32.50 -21.59
CA ALA A 21 -16.30 -33.38 -22.16
C ALA A 21 -16.41 -34.74 -21.42
N ALA A 22 -15.31 -35.26 -20.86
CA ALA A 22 -15.28 -36.58 -20.21
C ALA A 22 -15.83 -36.59 -18.77
N CYS A 23 -15.81 -35.44 -18.10
CA CYS A 23 -16.19 -35.32 -16.70
C CYS A 23 -17.56 -34.66 -16.48
N GLY A 24 -18.22 -34.23 -17.56
CA GLY A 24 -19.39 -33.35 -17.52
C GLY A 24 -18.96 -31.88 -17.63
N LEU A 25 -19.65 -31.16 -18.52
CA LEU A 25 -19.26 -29.87 -19.10
C LEU A 25 -19.20 -28.67 -18.13
N MET A 26 -19.25 -28.87 -16.81
CA MET A 26 -19.24 -27.80 -15.83
C MET A 26 -18.03 -27.91 -14.90
N ASN A 27 -17.26 -26.82 -14.82
CA ASN A 27 -16.22 -26.67 -13.81
C ASN A 27 -16.89 -26.31 -12.47
N GLN A 28 -16.87 -27.25 -11.52
CA GLN A 28 -17.41 -27.08 -10.17
C GLN A 28 -16.35 -26.61 -9.16
N CYS A 29 -15.08 -26.54 -9.59
CA CYS A 29 -13.98 -26.09 -8.74
C CYS A 29 -14.10 -24.60 -8.41
N LYS A 30 -13.95 -24.26 -7.14
CA LYS A 30 -13.95 -22.89 -6.63
C LYS A 30 -12.58 -22.24 -6.81
N ASN A 31 -12.49 -20.94 -6.53
CA ASN A 31 -11.22 -20.22 -6.40
C ASN A 31 -10.28 -20.41 -7.60
N GLU A 32 -10.86 -20.34 -8.80
CA GLU A 32 -10.16 -20.48 -10.09
C GLU A 32 -9.38 -21.80 -10.27
N GLY A 33 -9.74 -22.83 -9.49
CA GLY A 33 -9.35 -24.20 -9.73
C GLY A 33 -9.97 -24.74 -11.02
N TYR A 34 -9.39 -25.80 -11.55
CA TYR A 34 -9.84 -26.43 -12.77
C TYR A 34 -9.92 -27.94 -12.62
N ARG A 35 -10.71 -28.57 -13.48
CA ARG A 35 -10.89 -30.01 -13.45
C ARG A 35 -9.71 -30.71 -14.09
N GLY A 36 -9.08 -31.61 -13.35
CA GLY A 36 -7.96 -32.40 -13.84
C GLY A 36 -8.40 -33.60 -14.69
N PRO A 37 -7.42 -34.33 -15.27
CA PRO A 37 -7.66 -35.51 -16.10
C PRO A 37 -8.43 -36.66 -15.40
N LYS A 38 -8.45 -36.69 -14.06
CA LYS A 38 -9.18 -37.67 -13.25
C LYS A 38 -10.51 -37.13 -12.71
N CYS A 39 -11.04 -36.06 -13.29
CA CYS A 39 -12.28 -35.38 -12.89
C CYS A 39 -12.31 -34.73 -11.49
N GLY A 40 -11.26 -34.85 -10.68
CA GLY A 40 -11.08 -34.07 -9.45
C GLY A 40 -10.55 -32.66 -9.70
N CYS A 41 -10.73 -31.75 -8.74
CA CYS A 41 -10.21 -30.39 -8.85
C CYS A 41 -8.70 -30.34 -8.64
N ILE A 42 -8.03 -29.60 -9.51
CA ILE A 42 -6.65 -29.16 -9.34
C ILE A 42 -6.69 -27.71 -8.87
N CYS A 43 -6.21 -27.48 -7.66
CA CYS A 43 -6.24 -26.18 -7.02
C CYS A 43 -5.06 -25.30 -7.42
N ARG A 44 -5.30 -23.99 -7.45
CA ARG A 44 -4.21 -23.02 -7.60
C ARG A 44 -3.37 -22.96 -6.34
N PRO A 45 -2.12 -22.46 -6.43
CA PRO A 45 -1.32 -22.14 -5.26
C PRO A 45 -2.14 -21.32 -4.24
N GLY A 46 -2.14 -21.78 -3.00
CA GLY A 46 -2.89 -21.16 -1.91
C GLY A 46 -4.35 -21.54 -1.77
N SER A 47 -4.97 -22.25 -2.71
CA SER A 47 -6.28 -22.90 -2.50
C SER A 47 -6.13 -24.41 -2.30
N TYR A 48 -7.04 -25.00 -1.51
CA TYR A 48 -7.03 -26.43 -1.20
C TYR A 48 -8.43 -26.95 -0.85
N GLY A 49 -8.55 -28.26 -0.68
CA GLY A 49 -9.82 -28.98 -0.51
C GLY A 49 -10.29 -29.64 -1.81
N GLU A 50 -11.33 -30.46 -1.69
CA GLU A 50 -11.87 -31.28 -2.79
C GLU A 50 -12.35 -30.45 -3.99
N ASP A 51 -12.94 -29.29 -3.73
CA ASP A 51 -13.42 -28.34 -4.73
C ASP A 51 -12.61 -27.03 -4.70
N CYS A 52 -11.40 -27.04 -4.13
CA CYS A 52 -10.58 -25.85 -3.91
C CYS A 52 -11.27 -24.75 -3.09
N GLN A 53 -12.15 -25.14 -2.18
CA GLN A 53 -13.01 -24.24 -1.40
C GLN A 53 -12.28 -23.49 -0.29
N TYR A 54 -11.16 -24.03 0.20
CA TYR A 54 -10.41 -23.45 1.30
C TYR A 54 -9.21 -22.66 0.80
N LEU A 55 -8.85 -21.62 1.55
CA LEU A 55 -7.76 -20.71 1.19
C LEU A 55 -6.73 -20.69 2.32
N HIS A 56 -5.46 -20.89 1.96
CA HIS A 56 -4.34 -20.38 2.74
C HIS A 56 -4.20 -18.90 2.42
N PHE A 57 -4.75 -18.04 3.28
CA PHE A 57 -4.90 -16.60 3.03
C PHE A 57 -3.61 -15.93 2.50
N ARG A 58 -2.46 -16.25 3.11
CA ARG A 58 -1.16 -15.69 2.72
C ARG A 58 -0.67 -16.17 1.36
N ASP A 59 -0.93 -17.41 0.99
CA ASP A 59 -0.43 -18.01 -0.25
C ASP A 59 -1.39 -17.76 -1.41
N TYR A 60 -2.70 -17.77 -1.14
CA TYR A 60 -3.74 -17.54 -2.12
C TYR A 60 -3.73 -16.08 -2.56
N TYR A 61 -3.82 -15.14 -1.60
CA TYR A 61 -3.71 -13.73 -1.94
C TYR A 61 -2.26 -13.31 -2.18
N GLY A 62 -1.25 -13.99 -1.63
CA GLY A 62 0.16 -13.71 -1.91
C GLY A 62 0.57 -13.87 -3.37
N TYR A 63 -0.08 -14.78 -4.11
CA TYR A 63 0.12 -14.93 -5.56
C TYR A 63 -0.54 -13.81 -6.38
N TYR A 64 -1.61 -13.18 -5.87
CA TYR A 64 -2.29 -12.05 -6.50
C TYR A 64 -1.89 -10.70 -5.92
N LEU A 65 -1.19 -10.64 -4.78
CA LEU A 65 -0.63 -9.41 -4.25
C LEU A 65 0.48 -8.99 -5.22
N PRO A 66 0.32 -7.89 -5.97
CA PRO A 66 1.36 -7.39 -6.84
C PRO A 66 2.68 -7.24 -6.07
N PRO A 67 3.85 -7.44 -6.72
CA PRO A 67 5.15 -7.58 -6.06
C PRO A 67 5.54 -6.42 -5.12
N CYS A 68 4.84 -5.30 -5.22
CA CYS A 68 5.05 -4.08 -4.45
C CYS A 68 4.28 -4.01 -3.12
N ASN A 69 3.31 -4.90 -2.87
CA ASN A 69 2.53 -4.85 -1.64
C ASN A 69 3.42 -5.15 -0.43
N ARG A 70 3.60 -4.16 0.45
CA ARG A 70 4.53 -4.30 1.58
C ARG A 70 4.21 -3.36 2.73
N GLU A 71 4.63 -3.79 3.90
CA GLU A 71 4.69 -2.95 5.10
C GLU A 71 6.08 -2.29 5.21
N ILE A 72 6.10 -1.01 5.55
CA ILE A 72 7.29 -0.18 5.71
C ILE A 72 7.32 0.29 7.15
N VAL A 73 8.26 -0.27 7.92
CA VAL A 73 8.47 0.02 9.34
C VAL A 73 9.83 0.69 9.60
N LYS A 74 10.49 1.13 8.53
CA LYS A 74 11.80 1.80 8.56
C LYS A 74 11.79 2.99 7.61
N GLU A 75 12.51 4.03 7.99
CA GLU A 75 12.75 5.19 7.13
C GLU A 75 13.56 4.78 5.89
N GLY A 76 13.44 5.57 4.83
CA GLY A 76 14.17 5.34 3.59
C GLY A 76 13.42 5.79 2.36
N ILE A 77 13.86 5.31 1.19
CA ILE A 77 13.24 5.65 -0.09
C ILE A 77 12.26 4.55 -0.52
N ILE A 78 11.10 4.99 -0.98
CA ILE A 78 10.10 4.15 -1.63
C ILE A 78 9.88 4.64 -3.05
N THR A 79 9.60 3.69 -3.94
CA THR A 79 9.30 3.95 -5.33
C THR A 79 8.11 3.13 -5.77
N SER A 80 7.41 3.60 -6.80
CA SER A 80 6.48 2.75 -7.54
C SER A 80 7.22 1.57 -8.19
N PRO A 81 6.50 0.50 -8.59
CA PRO A 81 7.11 -0.61 -9.33
C PRO A 81 7.80 -0.10 -10.59
N ASN A 82 8.93 -0.72 -10.94
CA ASN A 82 9.73 -0.44 -12.13
C ASN A 82 10.32 0.97 -12.24
N TYR A 83 10.13 1.86 -11.26
CA TYR A 83 10.78 3.18 -11.26
C TYR A 83 12.31 3.03 -11.39
N PRO A 84 13.01 3.84 -12.22
CA PRO A 84 12.54 5.05 -12.92
C PRO A 84 11.89 4.80 -14.29
N VAL A 85 11.67 3.54 -14.66
CA VAL A 85 10.88 3.18 -15.84
C VAL A 85 9.39 3.30 -15.52
N PHE A 86 8.54 3.31 -16.54
CA PHE A 86 7.10 3.40 -16.41
C PHE A 86 6.51 2.25 -15.57
N VAL A 87 5.48 2.59 -14.80
CA VAL A 87 4.62 1.61 -14.13
C VAL A 87 3.82 0.87 -15.21
N LEU A 88 3.71 -0.46 -15.09
CA LEU A 88 2.97 -1.27 -16.05
C LEU A 88 1.46 -1.03 -15.92
N GLU A 89 0.72 -1.29 -16.99
CA GLU A 89 -0.75 -1.32 -16.93
C GLU A 89 -1.24 -2.45 -16.02
N ASP A 90 -2.46 -2.28 -15.49
CA ASP A 90 -3.08 -3.17 -14.52
C ASP A 90 -2.25 -3.41 -13.24
N THR A 91 -1.38 -2.45 -12.92
CA THR A 91 -0.63 -2.47 -11.66
C THR A 91 -1.46 -1.83 -10.57
N TRP A 92 -1.66 -2.54 -9.48
CA TRP A 92 -2.13 -1.99 -8.22
C TRP A 92 -1.06 -2.20 -7.14
N CYS A 93 -0.95 -1.35 -6.12
CA CYS A 93 -0.03 -1.56 -5.01
C CYS A 93 -0.61 -0.99 -3.72
N VAL A 94 -0.26 -1.61 -2.59
CA VAL A 94 -0.53 -1.12 -1.24
C VAL A 94 0.79 -1.01 -0.48
N TYR A 95 1.13 0.21 -0.08
CA TYR A 95 2.24 0.46 0.85
C TYR A 95 1.65 0.86 2.19
N LYS A 96 1.76 -0.02 3.19
CA LYS A 96 1.39 0.29 4.56
C LYS A 96 2.61 0.83 5.29
N ILE A 97 2.58 2.10 5.69
CA ILE A 97 3.73 2.75 6.34
C ILE A 97 3.37 2.96 7.80
N LYS A 98 4.12 2.30 8.70
CA LYS A 98 3.88 2.35 10.13
C LYS A 98 5.08 2.97 10.84
N ALA A 99 4.87 4.10 11.49
CA ALA A 99 5.84 4.73 12.35
C ALA A 99 5.94 3.98 13.69
N PRO A 100 7.10 4.03 14.37
CA PRO A 100 7.21 3.55 15.74
C PRO A 100 6.33 4.36 16.70
N GLU A 101 6.19 3.86 17.92
CA GLU A 101 5.39 4.52 18.94
C GLU A 101 5.82 5.99 19.14
N HIS A 102 4.83 6.86 19.37
CA HIS A 102 5.00 8.31 19.55
C HIS A 102 5.53 9.09 18.33
N HIS A 103 5.59 8.47 17.15
CA HIS A 103 5.96 9.14 15.90
C HIS A 103 4.79 9.22 14.92
N ARG A 104 4.94 10.09 13.93
CA ARG A 104 4.07 10.24 12.76
C ARG A 104 4.88 9.92 11.52
N VAL A 105 4.22 9.43 10.48
CA VAL A 105 4.82 9.25 9.17
C VAL A 105 4.91 10.59 8.46
N LYS A 106 6.10 10.94 7.98
CA LYS A 106 6.32 12.03 7.05
C LYS A 106 6.75 11.44 5.70
N LEU A 107 5.95 11.70 4.67
CA LEU A 107 6.25 11.38 3.29
C LEU A 107 6.67 12.64 2.55
N ARG A 108 7.73 12.54 1.74
CA ARG A 108 8.16 13.63 0.86
C ARG A 108 8.42 13.11 -0.55
N PHE A 109 7.71 13.63 -1.54
CA PHE A 109 7.86 13.17 -2.93
C PHE A 109 9.01 13.90 -3.61
N GLU A 110 9.98 13.17 -4.15
CA GLU A 110 11.01 13.72 -5.02
C GLU A 110 10.53 13.81 -6.47
N ASN A 111 9.69 12.87 -6.88
CA ASN A 111 9.11 12.82 -8.22
C ASN A 111 7.75 12.12 -8.17
N PHE A 112 6.79 12.62 -8.93
CA PHE A 112 5.45 12.05 -9.04
C PHE A 112 4.88 12.23 -10.45
N HIS A 113 4.50 11.13 -11.10
CA HIS A 113 3.74 11.13 -12.35
C HIS A 113 2.95 9.83 -12.51
N ILE A 114 1.66 9.85 -12.14
CA ILE A 114 0.76 8.70 -12.24
C ILE A 114 -0.38 9.00 -13.21
N GLY A 115 -0.52 8.21 -14.27
CA GLY A 115 -1.59 8.37 -15.24
C GLY A 115 -1.45 9.64 -16.07
N GLN A 116 -2.56 10.36 -16.22
CA GLN A 116 -2.67 11.59 -17.00
C GLN A 116 -3.04 12.75 -16.08
N ASP A 117 -2.73 13.97 -16.53
CA ASP A 117 -3.12 15.22 -15.88
C ASP A 117 -4.63 15.46 -16.06
N TYR A 118 -5.47 14.77 -15.28
CA TYR A 118 -6.93 14.93 -15.25
C TYR A 118 -7.41 15.44 -13.89
N LEU A 119 -8.58 16.09 -13.88
CA LEU A 119 -9.18 16.64 -12.64
C LEU A 119 -9.71 15.57 -11.67
N THR A 120 -10.05 14.37 -12.13
CA THR A 120 -10.78 13.38 -11.33
C THR A 120 -10.06 12.03 -11.13
N CYS A 121 -8.81 11.91 -11.59
CA CYS A 121 -7.95 10.73 -11.38
C CYS A 121 -8.59 9.35 -11.60
N HIS A 122 -9.53 9.25 -12.55
CA HIS A 122 -10.41 8.08 -12.70
C HIS A 122 -9.68 6.78 -13.09
N ASP A 123 -8.70 6.86 -13.99
CA ASP A 123 -8.07 5.66 -14.57
C ASP A 123 -6.77 5.24 -13.87
N SER A 124 -6.08 6.17 -13.23
CA SER A 124 -4.81 5.89 -12.58
C SER A 124 -4.56 6.94 -11.51
N PHE A 125 -4.26 6.48 -10.29
CA PHE A 125 -4.11 7.36 -9.14
C PHE A 125 -3.22 6.73 -8.07
N LEU A 126 -2.70 7.60 -7.19
CA LEU A 126 -2.17 7.24 -5.89
C LEU A 126 -3.08 7.87 -4.84
N GLU A 127 -3.77 7.04 -4.06
CA GLU A 127 -4.48 7.49 -2.87
C GLU A 127 -3.50 7.49 -1.68
N ILE A 128 -3.38 8.64 -1.01
CA ILE A 128 -2.63 8.80 0.24
C ILE A 128 -3.66 8.80 1.36
N ARG A 129 -3.88 7.63 1.98
CA ARG A 129 -4.89 7.46 3.01
C ARG A 129 -4.29 7.63 4.39
N ASP A 130 -4.88 8.56 5.13
CA ASP A 130 -4.59 8.83 6.54
C ASP A 130 -5.64 8.13 7.43
N GLN A 131 -5.31 7.90 8.70
CA GLN A 131 -6.27 7.43 9.71
C GLN A 131 -7.42 8.43 9.88
N ASP A 132 -7.11 9.73 9.82
CA ASP A 132 -8.12 10.77 9.65
C ASP A 132 -8.44 10.92 8.16
N LEU A 133 -9.53 10.28 7.72
CA LEU A 133 -9.94 10.26 6.32
C LEU A 133 -10.15 11.66 5.72
N SER A 134 -10.38 12.70 6.55
CA SER A 134 -10.50 14.09 6.06
C SER A 134 -9.19 14.66 5.51
N ASN A 135 -8.04 14.09 5.91
CA ASN A 135 -6.72 14.43 5.40
C ASN A 135 -6.26 13.54 4.22
N SER A 136 -7.09 12.57 3.81
CA SER A 136 -6.74 11.67 2.72
C SER A 136 -6.91 12.36 1.36
N THR A 137 -5.99 12.11 0.44
CA THR A 137 -6.04 12.69 -0.92
C THR A 137 -5.89 11.63 -1.99
N MET A 138 -6.36 11.96 -3.20
CA MET A 138 -6.22 11.14 -4.39
C MET A 138 -5.47 11.95 -5.44
N GLU A 139 -4.31 11.43 -5.85
CA GLU A 139 -3.33 12.16 -6.65
C GLU A 139 -3.09 11.48 -7.99
N CYS A 140 -2.94 12.26 -9.06
CA CYS A 140 -2.62 11.77 -10.39
C CYS A 140 -1.97 12.87 -11.23
N GLY A 141 -1.53 12.53 -12.44
CA GLY A 141 -0.73 13.40 -13.28
C GLY A 141 0.51 13.86 -12.51
N ARG A 142 0.77 15.17 -12.55
CA ARG A 142 1.80 15.87 -11.75
C ARG A 142 1.20 16.66 -10.59
N SER A 143 0.11 16.20 -9.98
CA SER A 143 -0.57 16.94 -8.91
C SER A 143 0.33 17.20 -7.69
N ILE A 144 1.21 16.25 -7.37
CA ILE A 144 2.20 16.41 -6.29
C ILE A 144 3.46 17.11 -6.81
N THR A 145 3.80 18.24 -6.22
CA THR A 145 5.01 19.00 -6.57
C THR A 145 6.26 18.35 -5.96
N PRO A 146 7.41 18.32 -6.67
CA PRO A 146 8.66 17.85 -6.07
C PRO A 146 9.01 18.60 -4.79
N GLY A 147 9.20 17.86 -3.70
CA GLY A 147 9.51 18.36 -2.37
C GLY A 147 8.30 18.53 -1.45
N GLU A 148 7.08 18.35 -1.96
CA GLU A 148 5.85 18.39 -1.17
C GLU A 148 5.81 17.26 -0.13
N GLU A 149 5.27 17.60 1.06
CA GLU A 149 5.30 16.74 2.24
C GLU A 149 3.89 16.43 2.74
N PHE A 150 3.67 15.17 3.11
CA PHE A 150 2.46 14.69 3.76
C PHE A 150 2.83 14.16 5.14
N ILE A 151 2.20 14.67 6.19
CA ILE A 151 2.46 14.25 7.56
C ILE A 151 1.18 13.64 8.13
N SER A 152 1.23 12.34 8.43
CA SER A 152 0.08 11.56 8.87
C SER A 152 -0.48 12.06 10.18
N SER A 153 -1.80 12.09 10.41
CA SER A 153 -2.38 12.52 11.70
C SER A 153 -1.82 11.72 12.88
N GLU A 154 -1.75 10.40 12.71
CA GLU A 154 -1.27 9.44 13.69
C GLU A 154 -0.01 8.71 13.19
N ASP A 155 0.17 7.44 13.51
CA ASP A 155 1.38 6.66 13.26
C ASP A 155 1.34 5.83 11.96
N GLU A 156 0.34 6.03 11.10
CA GLU A 156 0.13 5.22 9.90
C GLU A 156 -0.30 6.05 8.68
N LEU A 157 0.25 5.71 7.51
CA LEU A 157 -0.29 6.04 6.20
C LEU A 157 -0.44 4.78 5.35
N VAL A 158 -1.46 4.76 4.51
CA VAL A 158 -1.62 3.73 3.48
C VAL A 158 -1.57 4.40 2.11
N LEU A 159 -0.61 4.01 1.29
CA LEU A 159 -0.57 4.43 -0.11
C LEU A 159 -1.20 3.34 -0.98
N TYR A 160 -2.27 3.68 -1.69
CA TYR A 160 -2.93 2.79 -2.63
C TYR A 160 -2.74 3.29 -4.06
N LEU A 161 -1.90 2.60 -4.81
CA LEU A 161 -1.64 2.86 -6.23
C LEU A 161 -2.57 1.99 -7.07
N ASP A 162 -3.24 2.57 -8.06
CA ASP A 162 -3.94 1.83 -9.11
C ASP A 162 -3.61 2.47 -10.46
N VAL A 163 -3.12 1.69 -11.42
CA VAL A 163 -2.70 2.14 -12.75
C VAL A 163 -3.32 1.24 -13.81
N LYS A 164 -4.33 1.74 -14.53
CA LYS A 164 -4.97 1.03 -15.64
C LYS A 164 -4.32 1.25 -17.01
N ASN A 165 -3.49 2.28 -17.19
CA ASN A 165 -2.89 2.61 -18.50
C ASN A 165 -1.38 2.91 -18.43
N LYS A 166 -0.66 2.79 -19.56
CA LYS A 166 0.82 2.90 -19.66
C LYS A 166 1.38 4.33 -19.62
N ARG A 167 0.74 5.28 -18.94
CA ARG A 167 1.20 6.69 -18.92
C ARG A 167 1.94 7.10 -17.64
N SER A 168 2.01 6.23 -16.64
CA SER A 168 2.64 6.51 -15.34
C SER A 168 4.17 6.37 -15.39
N ARG A 169 4.94 7.44 -15.15
CA ARG A 169 6.41 7.34 -14.95
C ARG A 169 6.75 6.90 -13.52
N GLY A 170 5.74 6.89 -12.64
CA GLY A 170 5.87 6.40 -11.29
C GLY A 170 6.10 7.51 -10.28
N PHE A 171 6.51 7.11 -9.08
CA PHE A 171 6.90 8.04 -8.02
C PHE A 171 8.18 7.57 -7.33
N LYS A 172 8.88 8.54 -6.73
CA LYS A 172 9.94 8.33 -5.76
C LYS A 172 9.68 9.25 -4.57
N ALA A 173 9.64 8.69 -3.37
CA ALA A 173 9.39 9.43 -2.14
C ALA A 173 10.29 8.94 -1.01
N SER A 174 10.62 9.83 -0.08
CA SER A 174 11.29 9.49 1.16
C SER A 174 10.28 9.37 2.30
N VAL A 175 10.44 8.33 3.10
CA VAL A 175 9.73 8.07 4.35
C VAL A 175 10.62 8.49 5.51
N GLN A 176 10.10 9.30 6.42
CA GLN A 176 10.71 9.70 7.68
C GLN A 176 9.70 9.56 8.81
N PHE A 177 10.18 9.37 10.04
CA PHE A 177 9.36 9.31 11.24
C PHE A 177 9.65 10.53 12.11
N VAL A 178 8.64 11.37 12.29
CA VAL A 178 8.77 12.62 13.06
C VAL A 178 8.08 12.46 14.41
N ALA A 179 8.71 12.91 15.49
CA ALA A 179 8.14 12.80 16.82
C ALA A 179 6.85 13.63 16.93
N LYS A 180 5.78 13.08 17.52
CA LYS A 180 4.50 13.78 17.73
C LYS A 180 4.67 15.10 18.50
N LEU A 181 5.59 15.12 19.46
CA LEU A 181 5.88 16.29 20.30
C LEU A 181 6.64 17.40 19.56
N GLU A 182 7.51 17.05 18.60
CA GLU A 182 8.21 18.04 17.79
C GLU A 182 7.27 18.72 16.78
N ALA A 183 6.35 17.96 16.19
CA ALA A 183 5.30 18.51 15.32
C ALA A 183 4.38 19.51 16.08
N LEU A 184 4.08 19.22 17.34
CA LEU A 184 3.35 20.16 18.21
C LEU A 184 4.17 21.41 18.51
N ALA A 185 5.46 21.27 18.85
CA ALA A 185 6.34 22.40 19.12
C ALA A 185 6.48 23.34 17.90
N SER A 186 6.62 22.80 16.68
CA SER A 186 6.63 23.62 15.44
C SER A 186 5.32 24.36 15.20
N SER A 187 4.18 23.77 15.56
CA SER A 187 2.85 24.41 15.46
C SER A 187 2.60 25.50 16.50
N ILE A 188 3.34 25.45 17.61
CA ILE A 188 3.32 26.45 18.67
C ILE A 188 4.31 27.57 18.32
N SER A 189 5.43 27.26 17.65
CA SER A 189 6.47 28.25 17.26
C SER A 189 6.01 29.23 16.19
N SER A 190 5.05 28.83 15.36
CA SER A 190 4.41 29.73 14.39
C SER A 190 3.36 30.65 15.02
N ARG A 191 2.90 30.36 16.24
CA ARG A 191 2.03 31.25 17.02
C ARG A 191 2.95 32.10 17.89
N ASN A 192 2.90 33.44 17.75
CA ASN A 192 3.67 34.38 18.58
C ASN A 192 3.28 34.24 20.07
N ILE A 193 3.79 33.22 20.74
CA ILE A 193 3.59 32.93 22.15
C ILE A 193 4.87 33.37 22.88
N PRO A 194 4.76 34.15 23.98
CA PRO A 194 5.93 34.67 24.70
C PRO A 194 6.90 33.55 25.14
N SER A 195 8.21 33.76 24.92
CA SER A 195 9.35 32.86 25.19
C SER A 195 9.32 32.14 26.55
N VAL A 196 8.65 32.71 27.56
CA VAL A 196 8.48 32.13 28.90
C VAL A 196 7.73 30.78 28.87
N TYR A 197 6.77 30.61 27.96
CA TYR A 197 6.03 29.35 27.84
C TYR A 197 6.85 28.22 27.20
N TYR A 198 7.83 28.54 26.34
CA TYR A 198 8.76 27.56 25.78
C TYR A 198 9.70 26.98 26.83
N HIS A 199 10.23 27.85 27.71
CA HIS A 199 11.08 27.39 28.79
C HIS A 199 10.31 26.54 29.80
N LEU A 200 9.06 26.89 30.10
CA LEU A 200 8.20 26.09 30.98
C LEU A 200 7.87 24.71 30.36
N SER A 201 7.51 24.65 29.07
CA SER A 201 7.16 23.36 28.44
C SER A 201 8.36 22.41 28.34
N MET A 202 9.55 22.90 28.00
CA MET A 202 10.78 22.10 27.99
C MET A 202 11.17 21.63 29.40
N TYR A 203 10.95 22.46 30.43
CA TYR A 203 11.21 22.09 31.83
C TYR A 203 10.28 20.96 32.30
N PHE A 204 8.99 21.01 31.94
CA PHE A 204 8.04 19.93 32.24
C PHE A 204 8.41 18.62 31.54
N ILE A 205 8.84 18.67 30.27
CA ILE A 205 9.31 17.47 29.54
C ILE A 205 10.53 16.87 30.23
N HIS A 206 11.49 17.70 30.65
CA HIS A 206 12.69 17.23 31.34
C HIS A 206 12.36 16.59 32.70
N MET A 207 11.50 17.22 33.50
CA MET A 207 11.06 16.67 34.78
C MET A 207 10.28 15.36 34.63
N HIS A 208 9.44 15.24 33.60
CA HIS A 208 8.70 14.01 33.32
C HIS A 208 9.62 12.87 32.85
N SER A 209 10.74 13.21 32.20
CA SER A 209 11.77 12.25 31.79
C SER A 209 12.54 11.72 33.01
N LEU A 210 12.89 12.62 33.95
CA LEU A 210 13.54 12.27 35.21
C LEU A 210 12.65 11.42 36.12
N LEU A 211 11.34 11.73 36.19
CA LEU A 211 10.36 10.92 36.92
C LEU A 211 10.20 9.51 36.34
N LYS A 212 10.21 9.37 35.01
CA LYS A 212 10.21 8.04 34.37
C LYS A 212 11.50 7.26 34.65
N ALA A 213 12.66 7.94 34.66
CA ALA A 213 13.92 7.30 35.01
C ALA A 213 13.96 6.86 36.48
N TYR A 214 13.39 7.65 37.40
CA TYR A 214 13.26 7.30 38.81
C TYR A 214 12.41 6.03 38.99
N HIS A 215 11.25 5.94 38.33
CA HIS A 215 10.38 4.76 38.40
C HIS A 215 10.93 3.50 37.71
N GLN A 216 12.00 3.61 36.92
CA GLN A 216 12.71 2.46 36.34
C GLN A 216 13.90 1.98 37.20
N SER A 217 14.20 2.69 38.30
CA SER A 217 15.29 2.38 39.23
C SER A 217 14.86 1.71 40.54
N GLU A 218 13.56 1.40 40.69
CA GLU A 218 12.99 0.51 41.72
C GLU A 218 12.62 -0.85 41.10
#